data_AF-A0A383AB16-F1
#
_entry.id   AF-A0A383AB16-F1
#
_cell.length_a   1.000
_cell.length_b   1.000
_cell.length_c   1.000
_cell.angle_alpha   90.00
_cell.angle_beta   90.00
_cell.angle_gamma   90.00
#
_symmetry.space_group_name_H-M   'P 1'
#
loop_
_entity.id
_entity.type
_entity.pdbx_description
1 polymer ?
#
loop_
_entity_poly.entity_id
_entity_poly.type
_entity_poly.pdbx_seq_one_letter_code
_entity_poly.pdbx_strand_id
1 'polypeptide(L)' 'MSENTTLLKPAELNPATEITRQICQQMDRCLLGREELHKLVVVGLLSRGHILLEGLPGLGKTALVRTIG' A
#
# COMPACT_ATOMS: atom_id res chain seq x y z
N MET A 1 -7.06 -30.03 -13.13
CA MET A 1 -7.00 -29.51 -11.75
C MET A 1 -7.75 -28.19 -11.77
N SER A 2 -9.06 -28.21 -11.48
CA SER A 2 -9.89 -27.01 -11.54
C SER A 2 -9.68 -26.22 -10.26
N GLU A 3 -8.96 -25.11 -10.32
CA GLU A 3 -8.87 -24.17 -9.20
C GLU A 3 -10.22 -23.44 -9.07
N ASN A 4 -10.99 -23.79 -8.04
CA ASN A 4 -12.16 -23.02 -7.66
C ASN A 4 -11.70 -21.68 -7.11
N THR A 5 -11.65 -20.64 -7.94
CA THR A 5 -11.45 -19.26 -7.49
C THR A 5 -12.75 -18.74 -6.88
N THR A 6 -13.07 -19.20 -5.67
CA THR A 6 -14.19 -18.64 -4.91
C THR A 6 -13.85 -17.18 -4.60
N LEU A 7 -14.53 -16.24 -5.25
CA LEU A 7 -14.40 -14.83 -4.95
C LEU A 7 -14.88 -14.58 -3.51
N LEU A 8 -14.03 -13.93 -2.71
CA LEU A 8 -14.38 -13.49 -1.36
C LEU A 8 -15.52 -12.49 -1.42
N LYS A 9 -16.49 -12.62 -0.51
CA LYS A 9 -17.56 -11.63 -0.35
C LYS A 9 -16.98 -10.35 0.27
N PRO A 10 -17.52 -9.16 -0.03
CA PRO A 10 -17.02 -7.90 0.54
C PRO A 10 -16.92 -7.90 2.07
N ALA A 11 -17.89 -8.52 2.75
CA ALA A 11 -17.89 -8.60 4.22
C ALA A 11 -16.72 -9.42 4.79
N GLU A 12 -16.22 -10.40 4.04
CA GLU A 12 -15.07 -11.24 4.44
C GLU A 12 -13.75 -10.48 4.32
N LEU A 13 -13.72 -9.39 3.53
CA LEU A 13 -12.56 -8.51 3.35
C LEU A 13 -12.48 -7.41 4.41
N ASN A 14 -13.49 -7.23 5.24
CA ASN A 14 -13.53 -6.16 6.24
C ASN A 14 -12.27 -6.11 7.14
N PRO A 15 -11.77 -7.24 7.68
CA PRO A 15 -10.56 -7.22 8.50
C PRO A 15 -9.33 -6.75 7.72
N ALA A 16 -9.14 -7.25 6.49
CA ALA A 16 -8.02 -6.87 5.63
C ALA A 16 -8.12 -5.39 5.20
N THR A 17 -9.33 -4.92 4.92
CA THR A 17 -9.60 -3.52 4.55
C THR A 17 -9.24 -2.59 5.70
N GLU A 18 -9.60 -2.95 6.93
CA GLU A 18 -9.30 -2.16 8.11
C GLU A 18 -7.79 -2.09 8.39
N ILE A 19 -7.08 -3.23 8.31
CA ILE A 19 -5.60 -3.24 8.45
C ILE A 19 -4.95 -2.40 7.36
N THR A 20 -5.37 -2.56 6.11
CA THR A 20 -4.85 -1.80 4.97
C THR A 20 -5.07 -0.30 5.16
N ARG A 21 -6.26 0.09 5.63
CA ARG A 21 -6.60 1.48 5.95
C ARG A 21 -5.69 2.03 7.04
N GLN A 22 -5.43 1.27 8.10
CA GLN A 22 -4.53 1.70 9.18
C GLN A 22 -3.10 1.89 8.68
N ILE A 23 -2.60 1.01 7.82
CA ILE A 23 -1.26 1.15 7.20
C ILE A 23 -1.18 2.45 6.40
N CYS A 24 -2.14 2.70 5.49
CA CYS A 24 -2.18 3.94 4.71
C CYS A 24 -2.19 5.18 5.63
N GLN A 25 -2.99 5.15 6.70
CA GLN A 25 -3.04 6.25 7.67
C GLN A 25 -1.73 6.48 8.43
N GLN A 26 -0.92 5.45 8.65
CA GLN A 26 0.42 5.63 9.24
C GLN A 26 1.38 6.25 8.22
N MET A 27 1.30 5.85 6.95
CA MET A 27 2.12 6.43 5.88
C MET A 27 1.79 7.90 5.64
N ASP A 28 0.51 8.28 5.69
CA ASP A 28 0.06 9.67 5.55
C ASP A 28 0.64 10.61 6.63
N ARG A 29 0.93 10.09 7.83
CA ARG A 29 1.59 10.87 8.91
C ARG A 29 3.08 11.12 8.63
N CYS A 30 3.75 10.22 7.91
CA CYS A 30 5.17 10.35 7.59
C CYS A 30 5.43 11.26 6.40
N LEU A 31 4.51 11.33 5.43
CA LEU A 31 4.70 12.09 4.20
C LEU A 31 3.41 12.78 3.74
N LEU A 32 3.22 14.02 4.16
CA LEU A 32 2.00 14.79 3.89
C LEU A 32 1.80 15.04 2.38
N GLY A 33 0.53 14.99 1.95
CA GLY A 33 0.11 15.36 0.59
C GLY A 33 0.42 14.33 -0.49
N ARG A 34 0.67 13.06 -0.12
CA ARG A 34 1.03 11.97 -1.05
C ARG A 34 0.19 10.70 -0.88
N GLU A 35 -1.10 10.85 -0.59
CA GLU A 35 -2.02 9.73 -0.33
C GLU A 35 -2.04 8.68 -1.45
N GLU A 36 -2.06 9.11 -2.72
CA GLU A 36 -2.05 8.19 -3.86
C GLU A 36 -0.75 7.39 -3.96
N LEU A 37 0.38 8.01 -3.64
CA LEU A 37 1.66 7.30 -3.60
C LEU A 37 1.64 6.21 -2.53
N HIS A 38 1.08 6.51 -1.34
CA HIS A 38 0.96 5.53 -0.26
C HIS A 38 0.09 4.35 -0.66
N LYS A 39 -1.07 4.60 -1.29
CA LYS A 39 -1.94 3.55 -1.81
C LYS A 39 -1.21 2.65 -2.81
N LEU A 40 -0.53 3.22 -3.80
CA LEU A 40 0.23 2.46 -4.80
C LEU A 40 1.32 1.60 -4.16
N VAL A 41 1.97 2.13 -3.13
CA VAL A 41 2.99 1.40 -2.39
C VAL A 41 2.42 0.21 -1.63
N VAL A 42 1.30 0.40 -0.92
CA VAL A 42 0.61 -0.68 -0.23
C VAL A 42 0.08 -1.73 -1.22
N VAL A 43 -0.45 -1.30 -2.37
CA VAL A 43 -0.89 -2.21 -3.45
C VAL A 43 0.29 -3.03 -3.97
N GLY A 44 1.43 -2.41 -4.26
CA GLY A 44 2.61 -3.13 -4.72
C GLY A 44 3.15 -4.11 -3.67
N LEU A 45 3.13 -3.74 -2.39
CA LEU A 45 3.53 -4.63 -1.29
C LEU A 45 2.59 -5.85 -1.17
N LEU A 46 1.27 -5.63 -1.14
CA LEU A 46 0.27 -6.69 -1.00
C LEU A 46 0.22 -7.61 -2.22
N SER A 47 0.49 -7.08 -3.41
CA SER A 47 0.58 -7.87 -4.65
C SER A 47 1.92 -8.58 -4.83
N ARG A 48 2.88 -8.38 -3.90
CA ARG A 48 4.26 -8.87 -4.01
C ARG A 48 4.96 -8.39 -5.29
N GLY A 49 4.58 -7.21 -5.77
CA GLY A 49 5.17 -6.56 -6.93
C GLY A 49 6.42 -5.76 -6.58
N HIS A 50 7.05 -5.20 -7.61
CA HIS A 50 8.16 -4.28 -7.48
C HIS A 50 7.72 -2.86 -7.78
N ILE A 51 8.25 -1.90 -7.04
CA ILE A 51 7.89 -0.48 -7.16
C ILE A 51 9.14 0.33 -7.44
N LEU A 52 9.10 1.13 -8.50
CA LEU A 52 10.13 2.11 -8.82
C LEU A 52 9.61 3.50 -8.45
N LEU A 53 10.32 4.19 -7.56
CA LEU A 53 9.98 5.53 -7.09
C LEU A 53 10.79 6.58 -7.84
N GLU A 54 10.21 7.18 -8.87
CA GLU A 54 10.87 8.22 -9.68
C GLU A 54 10.49 9.66 -9.26
N GLY A 55 11.27 10.63 -9.74
CA GLY A 55 10.99 12.07 -9.62
C GLY A 55 12.14 12.87 -9.00
N LEU A 56 11.93 14.17 -8.85
CA LEU A 56 12.95 15.12 -8.37
C LEU A 56 13.50 14.81 -6.95
N PRO A 57 14.73 15.23 -6.63
CA PRO A 57 15.29 15.10 -5.28
C PRO A 57 14.48 15.88 -4.24
N GLY A 58 14.52 15.46 -2.97
CA GLY A 58 13.82 16.14 -1.86
C GLY A 58 12.33 15.81 -1.72
N LEU A 59 11.79 14.96 -2.60
CA LEU A 59 10.36 14.60 -2.63
C LEU A 59 9.95 13.49 -1.62
N GLY A 60 10.73 13.26 -0.58
CA GLY A 60 10.40 12.28 0.48
C GLY A 60 10.50 10.80 0.10
N LYS A 61 11.03 10.46 -1.09
CA LYS A 61 11.19 9.06 -1.56
C LYS A 61 11.98 8.18 -0.59
N THR A 62 13.10 8.68 -0.06
CA THR A 62 13.92 7.95 0.91
C THR A 62 13.20 7.79 2.26
N ALA A 63 12.47 8.81 2.70
CA ALA A 63 11.69 8.74 3.94
C ALA A 63 10.59 7.68 3.83
N LEU A 64 9.88 7.64 2.69
CA LEU A 64 8.86 6.64 2.39
C LEU A 64 9.41 5.20 2.47
N VAL A 65 10.57 4.93 1.86
CA VAL A 65 11.19 3.60 1.93
C VAL A 65 11.54 3.21 3.37
N ARG A 66 12.06 4.15 4.18
CA ARG A 66 12.38 3.92 5.60
C ARG A 66 11.16 3.76 6.52
N THR A 67 9.98 4.19 6.08
CA THR A 67 8.74 3.98 6.85
C THR A 67 8.24 2.55 6.69
N ILE A 68 8.62 1.87 5.61
CA ILE A 68 8.12 0.53 5.25
C ILE A 68 9.06 -0.58 5.73
N GLY A 69 10.38 -0.32 5.73
CA GLY A 69 11.41 -1.25 6.22
C GLY A 69 12.06 -0.75 7.49
#